data_AF-A0A842FAH3-F1
#
_entry.id   AF-A0A842FAH3-F1
#
_cell.length_a   1.000
_cell.length_b   1.000
_cell.length_c   1.000
_cell.angle_alpha   90.00
_cell.angle_beta   90.00
_cell.angle_gamma   90.00
#
_symmetry.space_group_name_H-M   'P 1'
#
loop_
_entity.id
_entity.type
_entity.pdbx_description
1 polymer ?
#
loop_
_entity_poly.entity_id
_entity_poly.type
_entity_poly.pdbx_seq_one_letter_code
_entity_poly.pdbx_strand_id
1 'polypeptide(L)'
;MKEGDGMRARIYKNALGLILGGQTLLFGLFLLFHKDFMETKGAYENFTNVMDDNQAAVVLIVVGAMYILCVVFNWNRLRRWAIVAMSFIWLIFCAAFFFRELGGYTNSGWIFTIGLNAAIIYEAVKEDFE
;
A
#
# COMPACT_ATOMS: atom_id res chain seq x y z
N MET A 1 5.40 29.62 -17.67
CA MET A 1 4.63 29.01 -16.55
C MET A 1 5.56 28.89 -15.35
N LYS A 2 5.14 29.34 -14.15
CA LYS A 2 5.96 29.16 -12.94
C LYS A 2 6.00 27.67 -12.59
N GLU A 3 7.17 27.17 -12.21
CA GLU A 3 7.43 25.75 -11.91
C GLU A 3 6.44 25.15 -10.89
N GLY A 4 5.96 25.99 -9.95
CA GLY A 4 4.96 25.63 -8.94
C GLY A 4 3.53 25.43 -9.45
N ASP A 5 3.13 26.08 -10.55
CA ASP A 5 1.76 25.94 -11.09
C ASP A 5 1.56 24.55 -11.71
N GLY A 6 2.61 24.04 -12.37
CA GLY A 6 2.61 22.68 -12.91
C GLY A 6 2.62 21.62 -11.81
N MET A 7 3.32 21.85 -10.70
CA MET A 7 3.33 20.91 -9.56
C MET A 7 1.97 20.79 -8.89
N ARG A 8 1.29 21.92 -8.63
CA ARG A 8 -0.05 21.93 -8.03
C ARG A 8 -1.06 21.20 -8.91
N ALA A 9 -1.09 21.49 -10.21
CA ALA A 9 -1.98 20.81 -11.15
C ALA A 9 -1.75 19.28 -11.17
N ARG A 10 -0.50 18.84 -11.08
CA ARG A 10 -0.12 17.42 -11.01
C ARG A 10 -0.64 16.75 -9.72
N ILE A 11 -0.47 17.41 -8.57
CA ILE A 11 -0.95 16.91 -7.28
C ILE A 11 -2.47 16.73 -7.32
N TYR A 12 -3.21 17.71 -7.84
CA TYR A 12 -4.67 17.60 -7.96
C TYR A 12 -5.09 16.48 -8.91
N LYS A 13 -4.43 16.33 -10.06
CA LYS A 13 -4.75 15.27 -11.04
C LYS A 13 -4.50 13.86 -10.48
N ASN A 14 -3.49 13.71 -9.63
CA ASN A 14 -3.03 12.44 -9.06
C ASN A 14 -3.33 12.32 -7.56
N ALA A 15 -4.38 13.01 -7.08
CA ALA A 15 -4.73 13.03 -5.67
C ALA A 15 -5.00 11.62 -5.13
N LEU A 16 -5.66 10.76 -5.91
CA LEU A 16 -5.91 9.36 -5.54
C LEU A 16 -4.59 8.60 -5.37
N GLY A 17 -3.67 8.67 -6.33
CA GLY A 17 -2.35 8.08 -6.19
C GLY A 17 -1.60 8.54 -4.94
N LEU A 18 -1.65 9.83 -4.61
CA LEU A 18 -1.02 10.34 -3.37
C LEU A 18 -1.68 9.78 -2.11
N ILE A 19 -3.00 9.60 -2.10
CA ILE A 19 -3.73 8.96 -1.00
C ILE A 19 -3.29 7.50 -0.86
N LEU A 20 -3.21 6.75 -1.96
CA LEU A 20 -2.80 5.35 -1.96
C LEU A 20 -1.34 5.15 -1.48
N GLY A 21 -0.42 5.98 -2.00
CA GLY A 21 0.97 6.00 -1.55
C GLY A 21 1.10 6.40 -0.08
N GLY A 22 0.33 7.42 0.35
CA GLY A 22 0.27 7.87 1.73
C GLY A 22 -0.25 6.80 2.68
N GLN A 23 -1.35 6.13 2.34
CA GLN A 23 -1.92 5.05 3.12
C GLN A 23 -0.93 3.88 3.26
N THR A 24 -0.25 3.51 2.18
CA THR A 24 0.76 2.45 2.18
C THR A 24 1.94 2.80 3.10
N LEU A 25 2.42 4.04 3.01
CA LEU A 25 3.50 4.55 3.87
C LEU A 25 3.09 4.59 5.34
N LEU A 26 1.91 5.14 5.64
CA LEU A 26 1.39 5.27 7.00
C LEU A 26 1.14 3.91 7.63
N PHE A 27 0.65 2.93 6.85
CA PHE A 27 0.45 1.58 7.34
C PHE A 27 1.79 0.89 7.64
N GLY A 28 2.80 1.05 6.80
CA GLY A 28 4.16 0.57 7.10
C GLY A 28 4.76 1.21 8.36
N LEU A 29 4.60 2.53 8.53
CA LEU A 29 5.02 3.20 9.78
C LEU A 29 4.25 2.68 10.98
N PHE A 30 2.94 2.45 10.85
CA PHE A 30 2.13 1.88 11.92
C PHE A 30 2.66 0.52 12.39
N LEU A 31 2.99 -0.39 11.47
CA LEU A 31 3.53 -1.71 11.80
C LEU A 31 4.89 -1.65 12.51
N LEU A 32 5.76 -0.67 12.19
CA LEU A 32 7.02 -0.49 12.93
C LEU A 32 6.82 -0.20 14.43
N PHE A 33 5.73 0.46 14.80
CA PHE A 33 5.44 0.84 16.18
C PHE A 33 4.48 -0.12 16.90
N HIS A 34 3.79 -0.98 16.17
CA HIS A 34 2.79 -1.92 16.70
C HIS A 34 3.20 -3.35 16.36
N LYS A 35 4.14 -3.86 17.15
CA LYS A 35 4.50 -5.28 17.10
C LYS A 35 3.29 -6.12 17.46
N ASP A 36 3.21 -7.31 16.85
CA ASP A 36 2.18 -8.32 17.13
C ASP A 36 0.76 -7.89 16.72
N PHE A 37 0.63 -6.92 15.82
CA PHE A 37 -0.67 -6.45 15.32
C PHE A 37 -1.45 -7.55 14.58
N MET A 38 -0.75 -8.34 13.77
CA MET A 38 -1.23 -9.51 13.03
C MET A 38 -1.05 -10.83 13.79
N GLU A 39 -0.40 -10.85 14.96
CA GLU A 39 -0.17 -12.07 15.73
C GLU A 39 -1.50 -12.80 16.02
N THR A 40 -1.57 -14.06 15.60
CA THR A 40 -2.71 -14.96 15.80
C THR A 40 -2.21 -16.27 16.37
N LYS A 41 -2.86 -16.78 17.43
CA LYS A 41 -2.60 -18.14 17.91
C LYS A 41 -3.41 -19.12 17.07
N GLY A 42 -2.79 -19.74 16.04
CA GLY A 42 -3.52 -20.63 15.14
C GLY A 42 -2.67 -21.17 13.97
N ALA A 43 -3.29 -21.96 13.09
CA ALA A 43 -2.61 -22.66 11.99
C ALA A 43 -1.87 -21.75 10.98
N TYR A 44 -2.16 -20.44 10.99
CA TYR A 44 -1.60 -19.45 10.07
C TYR A 44 -0.61 -18.48 10.74
N GLU A 45 -0.23 -18.74 11.99
CA GLU A 45 0.69 -17.91 12.80
C GLU A 45 2.00 -17.59 12.06
N ASN A 46 2.62 -18.58 11.41
CA ASN A 46 3.86 -18.34 10.65
C ASN A 46 3.67 -17.33 9.50
N PHE A 47 2.51 -17.30 8.86
CA PHE A 47 2.24 -16.39 7.75
C PHE A 47 1.92 -14.98 8.24
N THR A 48 1.12 -14.87 9.31
CA THR A 48 0.75 -13.58 9.89
C THR A 48 1.92 -12.91 10.61
N ASN A 49 2.80 -13.69 11.27
CA ASN A 49 3.99 -13.18 11.93
C ASN A 49 5.02 -12.59 10.96
N VAL A 50 5.14 -13.12 9.73
CA VAL A 50 6.00 -12.52 8.69
C VAL A 50 5.46 -11.14 8.27
N MET A 51 4.15 -10.94 8.30
CA MET A 51 3.55 -9.63 7.98
C MET A 51 3.75 -8.60 9.11
N ASP A 52 4.01 -9.06 10.33
CA ASP A 52 4.38 -8.23 11.48
C ASP A 52 5.89 -7.99 11.61
N ASP A 53 6.71 -8.58 10.74
CA ASP A 53 8.16 -8.35 10.77
C ASP A 53 8.49 -6.91 10.34
N ASN A 54 9.52 -6.33 10.98
CA ASN A 54 10.08 -5.03 10.63
C ASN A 54 10.44 -4.96 9.14
N GLN A 55 10.82 -6.09 8.53
CA GLN A 55 11.11 -6.16 7.10
C GLN A 55 9.87 -5.85 6.24
N ALA A 56 8.71 -6.42 6.56
CA ALA A 56 7.47 -6.15 5.85
C ALA A 56 7.04 -4.68 6.01
N ALA A 57 7.19 -4.13 7.22
CA ALA A 57 6.92 -2.73 7.50
C ALA A 57 7.83 -1.78 6.70
N VAL A 58 9.14 -2.07 6.61
CA VAL A 58 10.10 -1.31 5.80
C VAL A 58 9.74 -1.36 4.31
N VAL A 59 9.33 -2.52 3.79
CA VAL A 59 8.91 -2.66 2.39
C VAL A 59 7.71 -1.76 2.08
N LEU A 60 6.69 -1.73 2.95
CA LEU A 60 5.55 -0.82 2.81
C LEU A 60 5.97 0.66 2.81
N ILE A 61 6.86 1.06 3.72
CA ILE A 61 7.35 2.44 3.80
C ILE A 61 8.08 2.82 2.52
N VAL A 62 9.00 1.97 2.05
CA VAL A 62 9.78 2.22 0.83
C VAL A 62 8.87 2.30 -0.39
N VAL A 63 7.92 1.39 -0.54
CA VAL A 63 7.00 1.39 -1.69
C VAL A 63 6.06 2.60 -1.66
N GLY A 64 5.50 2.93 -0.50
CA GLY A 64 4.65 4.11 -0.32
C GLY A 64 5.41 5.42 -0.59
N ALA A 65 6.61 5.57 -0.03
CA ALA A 65 7.47 6.73 -0.26
C ALA A 65 7.87 6.84 -1.73
N MET A 66 8.32 5.74 -2.33
CA MET A 66 8.72 5.69 -3.75
C MET A 66 7.56 6.10 -4.65
N TYR A 67 6.34 5.60 -4.39
CA TYR A 67 5.17 5.97 -5.17
C TYR A 67 4.86 7.47 -5.08
N ILE A 68 4.86 8.04 -3.87
CA ILE A 68 4.65 9.48 -3.66
C ILE A 68 5.71 10.30 -4.42
N LEU A 69 6.98 9.92 -4.31
CA LEU A 69 8.07 10.59 -5.02
C LEU A 69 7.89 10.50 -6.54
N CYS A 70 7.50 9.34 -7.06
CA CYS A 70 7.20 9.19 -8.48
C CYS A 70 6.08 10.11 -8.97
N VAL A 71 5.02 10.30 -8.18
CA VAL A 71 3.93 11.24 -8.51
C VAL A 71 4.44 12.69 -8.49
N VAL A 72 5.22 13.06 -7.48
CA VAL A 72 5.73 14.42 -7.30
C VAL A 72 6.74 14.81 -8.39
N PHE A 73 7.65 13.90 -8.73
CA PHE A 73 8.73 14.12 -9.71
C PHE A 73 8.39 13.68 -11.14
N ASN A 74 7.18 13.14 -11.36
CA ASN A 74 6.72 12.67 -12.67
C ASN A 74 7.59 11.54 -13.27
N TRP A 75 7.99 10.58 -12.43
CA TRP A 75 8.78 9.42 -12.86
C TRP A 75 7.86 8.28 -13.31
N ASN A 76 7.18 8.46 -14.45
CA ASN A 76 6.14 7.54 -14.95
C ASN A 76 6.59 6.07 -15.00
N ARG A 77 7.81 5.81 -15.49
CA ARG A 77 8.35 4.44 -15.58
C ARG A 77 8.51 3.77 -14.21
N LEU A 78 8.97 4.51 -13.21
CA LEU A 78 9.13 3.97 -11.86
C LEU A 78 7.78 3.90 -11.13
N ARG A 79 6.88 4.85 -11.38
CA ARG A 79 5.50 4.84 -10.88
C ARG A 79 4.77 3.56 -11.25
N ARG A 80 4.93 3.09 -12.49
CA ARG A 80 4.35 1.83 -12.99
C ARG A 80 4.80 0.61 -12.18
N TRP A 81 6.08 0.53 -11.82
CA TRP A 81 6.56 -0.58 -10.99
C TRP A 81 6.13 -0.43 -9.53
N ALA A 82 6.10 0.80 -9.03
CA ALA A 82 5.64 1.11 -7.69
C ALA A 82 4.17 0.73 -7.48
N ILE A 83 3.28 0.99 -8.45
CA ILE A 83 1.86 0.65 -8.34
C ILE A 83 1.61 -0.86 -8.36
N VAL A 84 2.38 -1.59 -9.20
CA VAL A 84 2.31 -3.07 -9.25
C VAL A 84 2.79 -3.67 -7.93
N ALA A 85 3.93 -3.19 -7.40
CA ALA A 85 4.43 -3.62 -6.11
C ALA A 85 3.43 -3.33 -4.97
N MET A 86 2.83 -2.14 -4.98
CA MET A 86 1.83 -1.74 -4.01
C MET A 86 0.60 -2.67 -4.03
N SER A 87 0.05 -2.96 -5.21
CA SER A 87 -1.08 -3.90 -5.34
C SER A 87 -0.71 -5.30 -4.86
N PHE A 88 0.46 -5.80 -5.24
CA PHE A 88 0.93 -7.11 -4.80
C PHE A 88 1.06 -7.21 -3.28
N ILE A 89 1.67 -6.21 -2.63
CA ILE A 89 1.81 -6.17 -1.17
C ILE A 89 0.43 -6.17 -0.51
N TRP A 90 -0.49 -5.32 -0.97
CA TRP A 90 -1.82 -5.25 -0.39
C TRP A 90 -2.64 -6.52 -0.60
N LEU A 91 -2.40 -7.29 -1.68
CA LEU A 91 -3.00 -8.61 -1.86
C LEU A 91 -2.48 -9.61 -0.83
N ILE A 92 -1.18 -9.57 -0.49
CA ILE A 92 -0.62 -10.41 0.57
C ILE A 92 -1.25 -10.05 1.92
N PHE A 93 -1.37 -8.76 2.25
CA PHE A 93 -2.06 -8.31 3.46
C PHE A 93 -3.53 -8.72 3.48
N CYS A 94 -4.21 -8.67 2.34
CA CYS A 94 -5.57 -9.18 2.21
C CYS A 94 -5.66 -10.66 2.57
N ALA A 95 -4.75 -11.49 2.03
CA ALA A 95 -4.69 -12.90 2.37
C ALA A 95 -4.42 -13.11 3.87
N ALA A 96 -3.54 -12.31 4.48
CA ALA A 96 -3.21 -12.41 5.90
C ALA A 96 -4.40 -12.10 6.80
N PHE A 97 -5.11 -11.00 6.54
CA PHE A 97 -6.34 -10.66 7.26
C PHE A 97 -7.44 -11.71 7.05
N PHE A 98 -7.53 -12.27 5.85
CA PHE A 98 -8.50 -13.32 5.55
C PHE A 98 -8.20 -14.63 6.29
N PHE A 99 -6.94 -15.07 6.31
CA PHE A 99 -6.53 -16.25 7.09
C PHE A 99 -6.67 -16.04 8.59
N ARG A 100 -6.45 -14.81 9.08
CA ARG A 100 -6.74 -14.42 10.47
C ARG A 100 -8.22 -14.57 10.82
N GLU A 101 -9.13 -14.18 9.92
CA GLU A 101 -10.58 -14.40 10.08
C GLU A 101 -10.89 -15.90 10.15
N LEU A 102 -10.35 -16.70 9.23
CA LEU A 102 -10.53 -18.16 9.22
C LEU A 102 -9.93 -18.84 10.45
N GLY A 103 -8.90 -18.25 11.05
CA GLY A 103 -8.29 -18.68 12.30
C GLY A 103 -9.11 -18.37 13.56
N GLY A 104 -10.29 -17.76 13.42
CA GLY A 104 -11.21 -17.45 14.53
C GLY A 104 -11.03 -16.05 15.12
N TYR A 105 -10.19 -15.20 14.53
CA TYR A 105 -9.99 -13.81 14.96
C TYR A 105 -10.77 -12.85 14.06
N THR A 106 -11.97 -12.47 14.51
CA THR A 106 -12.85 -11.58 13.75
C THR A 106 -12.15 -10.24 13.42
N ASN A 107 -12.06 -9.93 12.13
CA ASN A 107 -11.48 -8.69 11.60
C ASN A 107 -12.09 -8.34 10.23
N SER A 108 -12.16 -7.05 9.94
CA SER A 108 -12.65 -6.53 8.65
C SER A 108 -11.53 -6.13 7.69
N GLY A 109 -10.27 -6.39 8.06
CA GLY A 109 -9.10 -5.93 7.31
C GLY A 109 -9.11 -6.40 5.86
N TRP A 110 -9.48 -7.66 5.63
CA TRP A 110 -9.53 -8.26 4.29
C TRP A 110 -10.50 -7.53 3.35
N ILE A 111 -11.66 -7.10 3.85
CA ILE A 111 -12.67 -6.35 3.08
C ILE A 111 -12.08 -5.02 2.61
N PHE A 112 -11.45 -4.28 3.53
CA PHE A 112 -10.85 -2.99 3.22
C PHE A 112 -9.66 -3.12 2.27
N THR A 113 -8.84 -4.15 2.42
CA THR A 113 -7.70 -4.38 1.51
C THR A 113 -8.11 -4.82 0.11
N ILE A 114 -9.27 -5.46 -0.07
CA ILE A 114 -9.86 -5.72 -1.40
C ILE A 114 -10.25 -4.40 -2.06
N GLY A 115 -11.00 -3.55 -1.34
CA GLY A 115 -11.41 -2.23 -1.85
C GLY A 115 -10.20 -1.35 -2.20
N LEU A 116 -9.16 -1.38 -1.37
CA LEU A 116 -7.91 -0.68 -1.63
C LEU A 116 -7.19 -1.21 -2.88
N ASN A 117 -7.12 -2.52 -3.06
CA ASN A 117 -6.54 -3.11 -4.28
C ASN A 117 -7.32 -2.70 -5.53
N ALA A 118 -8.65 -2.69 -5.48
CA ALA A 118 -9.46 -2.20 -6.58
C ALA A 118 -9.15 -0.74 -6.90
N ALA A 119 -8.95 0.12 -5.89
CA ALA A 119 -8.55 1.51 -6.07
C ALA A 119 -7.14 1.64 -6.68
N ILE A 120 -6.19 0.80 -6.29
CA ILE A 120 -4.83 0.77 -6.86
C ILE A 120 -4.88 0.37 -8.34
N ILE A 121 -5.66 -0.66 -8.68
CA ILE A 121 -5.84 -1.09 -10.07
C ILE A 121 -6.53 0.00 -10.89
N TYR A 122 -7.55 0.66 -10.33
CA TYR A 122 -8.21 1.78 -10.98
C TYR A 122 -7.25 2.94 -11.28
N GLU A 123 -6.40 3.32 -10.31
CA GLU A 123 -5.39 4.35 -10.51
C GLU A 123 -4.37 3.92 -11.59
N ALA A 124 -3.97 2.65 -11.60
CA ALA A 124 -3.09 2.10 -12.63
C ALA A 124 -3.70 2.14 -14.04
N VAL A 125 -5.00 1.92 -14.18
CA VAL A 125 -5.69 1.97 -15.48
C VAL A 125 -5.89 3.42 -15.95
N LYS A 126 -6.10 4.35 -15.01
CA LYS A 126 -6.27 5.78 -15.31
C LYS A 126 -4.95 6.45 -15.70
N GLU A 127 -3.82 5.93 -15.23
CA GLU A 127 -2.50 6.45 -15.56
C GLU A 127 -2.10 6.11 -16.99
N ASP A 128 -1.90 7.15 -17.79
CA ASP A 128 -1.20 7.04 -19.07
C ASP A 128 0.30 7.00 -18.79
N PHE A 129 0.88 5.81 -18.83
CA PHE A 129 2.32 5.59 -18.65
C PHE A 129 3.08 5.83 -19.96
N GLU A 130 2.92 7.01 -20.56
CA GLU A 130 3.77 7.48 -21.66
C GLU A 130 5.10 8.06 -21.14
#